data_AF-A0A0P4VMS7-F1
#
_entry.id   AF-A0A0P4VMS7-F1
#
_cell.length_a   1.000
_cell.length_b   1.000
_cell.length_c   1.000
_cell.angle_alpha   90.00
_cell.angle_beta   90.00
_cell.angle_gamma   90.00
#
_symmetry.space_group_name_H-M   'P 1'
#
loop_
_entity.id
_entity.type
_entity.pdbx_description
1 polymer ?
#
loop_
_entity_poly.entity_id
_entity_poly.type
_entity_poly.pdbx_seq_one_letter_code
_entity_poly.pdbx_strand_id
1 'polypeptide(L)'
;EPNIPLDPRYWSRNDVATWLRHMAESHHLPEVPTERFIMNGKALCLMTVTMFLDRVPLGGKLLYKDFQLRLARAMYHSDPYLEY
;
A
#
# COMPACT_ATOMS: atom_id res chain seq x y z
N GLU A 1 6.38 8.00 -8.33
CA GLU A 1 6.34 6.58 -7.90
C GLU A 1 7.53 6.29 -6.97
N PRO A 2 7.33 5.60 -5.85
CA PRO A 2 8.40 5.23 -4.93
C PRO A 2 9.21 4.06 -5.49
N ASN A 3 10.51 4.00 -5.15
CA ASN A 3 11.38 2.88 -5.53
C ASN A 3 11.13 1.66 -4.63
N ILE A 4 10.08 0.91 -4.91
CA ILE A 4 9.65 -0.32 -4.22
C ILE A 4 9.16 -1.36 -5.25
N PRO A 5 9.10 -2.67 -4.92
CA PRO A 5 8.60 -3.68 -5.85
C PRO A 5 7.20 -3.36 -6.41
N LEU A 6 6.95 -3.69 -7.67
CA LEU A 6 5.65 -3.41 -8.32
C LEU A 6 4.51 -4.20 -7.70
N ASP A 7 4.75 -5.46 -7.35
CA ASP A 7 3.78 -6.31 -6.67
C ASP A 7 3.88 -6.09 -5.14
N PRO A 8 2.83 -5.54 -4.51
CA PRO A 8 2.85 -5.25 -3.08
C PRO A 8 3.05 -6.48 -2.20
N ARG A 9 2.80 -7.70 -2.69
CA ARG A 9 3.03 -8.94 -1.93
C ARG A 9 4.52 -9.18 -1.62
N TYR A 10 5.43 -8.52 -2.35
CA TYR A 10 6.87 -8.56 -2.09
C TYR A 10 7.39 -7.40 -1.23
N TRP A 11 6.55 -6.47 -0.81
CA TRP A 11 6.99 -5.36 0.03
C TRP A 11 7.52 -5.86 1.36
N SER A 12 8.75 -5.49 1.69
CA SER A 12 9.28 -5.54 3.04
C SER A 12 8.59 -4.53 3.93
N ARG A 13 8.88 -4.58 5.24
CA ARG A 13 8.43 -3.53 6.17
C ARG A 13 8.94 -2.13 5.77
N ASN A 14 10.16 -2.04 5.26
CA ASN A 14 10.72 -0.76 4.83
C ASN A 14 10.04 -0.24 3.56
N ASP A 15 9.62 -1.13 2.66
CA ASP A 15 8.88 -0.75 1.46
C ASP A 15 7.49 -0.21 1.82
N VAL A 16 6.80 -0.82 2.78
CA VAL A 16 5.53 -0.29 3.33
C VAL A 16 5.74 1.12 3.90
N ALA A 17 6.79 1.33 4.70
CA ALA A 17 7.10 2.66 5.24
C ALA A 17 7.42 3.68 4.15
N THR A 18 8.14 3.27 3.10
CA THR A 18 8.49 4.11 1.95
C THR A 18 7.25 4.49 1.14
N TRP A 19 6.34 3.54 0.92
CA TRP A 19 5.04 3.78 0.30
C TRP A 19 4.19 4.77 1.11
N LEU A 20 4.09 4.59 2.43
CA LEU A 20 3.31 5.49 3.30
C LEU A 20 3.84 6.93 3.25
N ARG A 21 5.16 7.12 3.32
CA ARG A 21 5.79 8.45 3.18
C ARG A 21 5.49 9.07 1.81
N HIS A 22 5.65 8.30 0.74
CA HIS A 22 5.35 8.77 -0.60
C HIS A 22 3.88 9.19 -0.76
N MET A 23 2.94 8.42 -0.21
CA MET A 23 1.51 8.75 -0.24
C MET A 23 1.20 10.01 0.57
N ALA A 24 1.84 10.18 1.73
CA ALA A 24 1.67 11.37 2.55
C ALA A 24 2.15 12.63 1.81
N GLU A 25 3.35 12.58 1.23
CA GLU A 25 3.94 13.68 0.47
C GLU A 25 3.13 14.00 -0.80
N SER A 26 2.79 12.99 -1.60
CA SER A 26 2.15 13.18 -2.91
C SER A 26 0.71 13.70 -2.81
N HIS A 27 0.01 13.39 -1.71
CA HIS A 27 -1.38 13.77 -1.49
C HIS A 27 -1.55 14.82 -0.39
N HIS A 28 -0.46 15.38 0.13
CA HIS A 28 -0.48 16.38 1.19
C HIS A 28 -1.31 15.92 2.41
N LEU A 29 -1.20 14.63 2.75
CA LEU A 29 -1.88 14.10 3.93
C LEU A 29 -1.23 14.67 5.20
N PRO A 30 -1.99 14.79 6.30
CA PRO A 30 -1.39 14.90 7.63
C PRO A 30 -0.41 13.74 7.86
N GLU A 31 0.56 13.94 8.76
CA GLU A 31 1.60 12.96 9.04
C GLU A 31 1.02 11.55 9.20
N VAL A 32 1.47 10.63 8.34
CA VAL A 32 1.05 9.22 8.35
C VAL A 32 2.05 8.45 9.22
N PRO A 33 1.67 8.02 10.43
CA PRO A 33 2.59 7.39 11.37
C PRO A 33 2.97 5.99 10.89
N THR A 34 4.17 5.86 10.30
CA THR A 34 4.67 4.60 9.74
C THR A 34 4.79 3.49 10.81
N GLU A 35 4.98 3.86 12.07
CA GLU A 35 5.00 2.99 13.24
C GLU A 35 3.64 2.34 13.56
N ARG A 36 2.53 2.84 12.99
CA ARG A 36 1.23 2.15 13.05
C ARG A 36 1.11 1.01 12.03
N PHE A 37 2.08 0.89 11.12
CA PHE A 37 2.15 -0.10 10.05
C PHE A 37 3.48 -0.89 10.11
N ILE A 38 3.86 -1.39 11.28
CA ILE A 38 5.03 -2.27 11.47
C ILE A 38 4.72 -3.66 10.90
N MET A 39 4.63 -3.76 9.58
CA MET A 39 4.26 -4.98 8.86
C MET A 39 4.77 -4.96 7.42
N ASN A 40 4.79 -6.12 6.78
CA ASN A 40 5.16 -6.27 5.36
C ASN A 40 3.92 -6.21 4.45
N GLY A 41 4.12 -6.27 3.14
CA GLY A 41 3.03 -6.21 2.17
C GLY A 41 2.03 -7.36 2.27
N LYS A 42 2.47 -8.58 2.63
CA LYS A 42 1.57 -9.73 2.84
C LYS A 42 0.60 -9.50 4.00
N ALA A 43 1.09 -8.94 5.10
CA ALA A 43 0.23 -8.55 6.22
C ALA A 43 -0.70 -7.38 5.82
N LEU A 44 -0.20 -6.44 5.02
CA LEU A 44 -1.00 -5.34 4.48
C LEU A 44 -2.17 -5.83 3.59
N CYS A 45 -1.98 -6.94 2.84
CA CYS A 45 -3.04 -7.60 2.08
C CYS A 45 -4.23 -8.06 2.93
N LEU A 46 -4.01 -8.34 4.23
CA LEU A 46 -5.04 -8.81 5.15
C LEU A 46 -5.81 -7.65 5.82
N MET A 47 -5.36 -6.41 5.62
CA MET A 47 -5.99 -5.25 6.25
C MET A 47 -7.26 -4.83 5.53
N THR A 48 -8.34 -4.61 6.29
CA THR A 48 -9.58 -4.02 5.78
C THR A 48 -9.48 -2.49 5.73
N VAL A 49 -10.37 -1.84 4.97
CA VAL A 49 -10.46 -0.37 4.95
C VAL A 49 -10.68 0.24 6.34
N THR A 50 -11.44 -0.43 7.21
CA THR A 50 -11.66 0.00 8.59
C THR A 50 -10.35 -0.01 9.38
N MET A 51 -9.53 -1.06 9.25
CA MET A 51 -8.23 -1.13 9.92
C MET A 51 -7.24 -0.04 9.47
N PHE A 52 -7.36 0.43 8.22
CA PHE A 52 -6.62 1.61 7.73
C PHE A 52 -7.16 2.90 8.35
N LEU A 53 -8.48 3.07 8.42
CA LEU A 53 -9.13 4.23 9.03
C LEU A 53 -8.84 4.36 10.52
N ASP A 54 -8.79 3.24 11.25
CA ASP A 54 -8.45 3.23 12.68
C ASP A 54 -7.02 3.75 12.92
N ARG A 55 -6.09 3.45 12.01
CA ARG A 55 -4.70 3.90 12.09
C ARG A 55 -4.53 5.32 11.58
N VAL A 56 -5.24 5.68 10.52
CA VAL A 56 -5.16 6.97 9.80
C VAL A 56 -6.57 7.48 9.52
N PRO A 57 -7.22 8.15 10.48
CA PRO A 57 -8.60 8.62 10.32
C PRO A 57 -8.76 9.57 9.12
N LEU A 58 -7.78 10.44 8.91
CA LEU A 58 -7.68 11.37 7.78
C LEU A 58 -6.71 10.80 6.73
N GLY A 59 -7.22 9.98 5.81
CA GLY A 59 -6.43 9.44 4.70
C GLY A 59 -6.40 7.92 4.58
N GLY A 60 -6.88 7.17 5.58
CA GLY A 60 -6.88 5.70 5.56
C GLY A 60 -7.60 5.09 4.35
N LYS A 61 -8.72 5.68 3.91
CA LYS A 61 -9.44 5.28 2.68
C LYS A 61 -8.58 5.44 1.43
N LEU A 62 -7.80 6.52 1.34
CA LEU A 62 -6.92 6.79 0.20
C LEU A 62 -5.79 5.76 0.16
N LEU A 63 -5.13 5.51 1.29
CA LEU A 63 -4.08 4.51 1.44
C LEU A 63 -4.58 3.11 1.06
N TYR A 64 -5.74 2.71 1.60
CA TYR A 64 -6.35 1.42 1.25
C TYR A 64 -6.61 1.31 -0.25
N LYS A 65 -7.19 2.35 -0.87
CA LYS A 65 -7.52 2.36 -2.30
C LYS A 65 -6.27 2.26 -3.18
N ASP A 66 -5.22 3.01 -2.88
CA ASP A 66 -3.97 2.95 -3.63
C ASP A 66 -3.33 1.56 -3.55
N PHE A 67 -3.26 0.99 -2.34
CA PHE A 67 -2.73 -0.36 -2.14
C PHE A 67 -3.52 -1.42 -2.92
N GLN A 68 -4.86 -1.39 -2.85
CA GLN A 68 -5.71 -2.32 -3.59
C GLN A 68 -5.51 -2.20 -5.11
N LEU A 69 -5.33 -0.98 -5.62
CA LEU A 69 -5.07 -0.76 -7.04
C LEU A 69 -3.72 -1.33 -7.47
N ARG A 70 -2.66 -1.15 -6.67
CA ARG A 70 -1.34 -1.74 -6.92
C ARG A 70 -1.41 -3.27 -6.88
N LEU A 71 -2.11 -3.84 -5.91
CA LEU A 71 -2.30 -5.28 -5.79
C LEU A 71 -3.07 -5.85 -6.99
N ALA A 72 -4.17 -5.22 -7.38
CA ALA A 72 -4.95 -5.64 -8.54
C ALA A 72 -4.10 -5.61 -9.82
N ARG A 73 -3.37 -4.51 -10.08
CA ARG A 73 -2.45 -4.40 -11.23
C ARG A 73 -1.41 -5.52 -11.25
N ALA A 74 -0.82 -5.83 -10.10
CA ALA A 74 0.14 -6.92 -9.99
C ALA A 74 -0.49 -8.29 -10.29
N MET A 75 -1.74 -8.51 -9.87
CA MET A 75 -2.47 -9.75 -10.19
C MET A 75 -2.77 -9.88 -11.68
N TYR A 76 -3.20 -8.78 -12.34
CA TYR A 76 -3.44 -8.77 -13.79
C TYR A 76 -2.16 -8.99 -14.59
N HIS A 77 -1.03 -8.38 -14.21
CA HIS A 77 0.25 -8.61 -14.89
C HIS A 77 0.86 -9.99 -14.61
N SER A 78 0.36 -10.70 -13.58
CA SER A 78 0.77 -12.08 -13.30
C SER A 78 -0.11 -13.12 -14.00
N ASP A 79 -1.09 -12.71 -14.81
CA ASP A 79 -1.93 -13.62 -15.59
C ASP A 79 -1.15 -14.09 -16.83
N PRO A 80 -0.70 -15.36 -16.89
CA PRO A 80 0.07 -15.87 -18.03
C PRO A 80 -0.75 -15.92 -19.32
N TYR A 81 -2.07 -15.70 -19.27
CA TYR A 81 -2.94 -15.68 -20.43
C TYR A 81 -3.11 -14.28 -21.05
N LEU A 82 -2.54 -13.22 -20.45
CA LEU A 82 -2.60 -11.85 -20.96
C LEU A 82 -1.33 -11.41 -21.72
N GLU A 83 -0.30 -12.26 -21.83
CA GLU A 83 0.94 -11.97 -22.60
C GLU A 83 0.87 -12.34 -24.10
N TYR A 84 -0.32 -12.50 -24.68
CA TYR A 84 -0.51 -12.81 -26.12
C TYR A 84 -1.20 -11.68 -26.89
#